data_AF-A0AAD7ARE7-F1
#
_entry.id   AF-A0AAD7ARE7-F1
#
_cell.length_a   1.000
_cell.length_b   1.000
_cell.length_c   1.000
_cell.angle_alpha   90.00
_cell.angle_beta   90.00
_cell.angle_gamma   90.00
#
_symmetry.space_group_name_H-M   'P 1'
#
loop_
_entity.id
_entity.type
_entity.pdbx_description
1 polymer ?
#
loop_
_entity_poly.entity_id
_entity_poly.type
_entity_poly.pdbx_seq_one_letter_code
_entity_poly.pdbx_strand_id
1 'polypeptide(L)'
;MPAKRTPKPEGFHVADSPFSALYETGRVPSVQETKMIQELLVEKKAYLAHLNSKVPKRRTGKKFPRELRLQLDYTRRFIKFHQALIAPWRRLPVEIMSEIFLFTLEVDDDKYWDDDRWGTLLVCKICSAWRAIALRTPSLWNV
;
A
#
# COMPACT_ATOMS: atom_id res chain seq x y z
N MET A 1 30.14 25.52 10.16
CA MET A 1 28.74 25.98 10.20
C MET A 1 27.81 24.78 10.09
N PRO A 2 26.90 24.53 11.05
CA PRO A 2 25.98 23.40 10.94
C PRO A 2 24.98 23.67 9.80
N ALA A 3 24.81 22.68 8.93
CA ALA A 3 23.84 22.74 7.84
C ALA A 3 22.45 23.05 8.40
N LYS A 4 21.85 24.16 7.97
CA LYS A 4 20.45 24.48 8.27
C LYS A 4 19.62 23.30 7.78
N ARG A 5 19.06 22.50 8.71
CA ARG A 5 18.08 21.46 8.38
C ARG A 5 16.99 22.15 7.57
N THR A 6 16.83 21.76 6.31
CA THR A 6 15.73 22.23 5.49
C THR A 6 14.44 21.90 6.24
N PRO A 7 13.48 22.85 6.33
CA PRO A 7 12.21 22.58 6.99
C PRO A 7 11.56 21.37 6.31
N LYS A 8 11.11 20.41 7.14
CA LYS A 8 10.36 19.24 6.66
C LYS A 8 9.18 19.78 5.83
N PRO A 9 9.00 19.35 4.57
CA PRO A 9 7.91 19.86 3.75
C PRO A 9 6.59 19.62 4.47
N GLU A 10 5.69 20.60 4.40
CA GLU A 10 4.40 20.53 5.05
C GLU A 10 3.63 19.33 4.49
N GLY A 11 3.15 18.44 5.36
CA GLY A 11 2.44 17.24 4.92
C GLY A 11 2.40 16.14 5.95
N PHE A 12 1.56 15.13 5.70
CA PHE A 12 1.46 13.95 6.56
C PHE A 12 2.58 12.97 6.20
N HIS A 13 3.52 12.77 7.12
CA HIS A 13 4.59 11.79 6.96
C HIS A 13 4.21 10.50 7.67
N VAL A 14 4.44 9.36 7.02
CA VAL A 14 4.15 8.04 7.58
C VAL A 14 4.93 7.80 8.88
N ALA A 15 6.17 8.28 8.95
CA ALA A 15 7.01 8.17 10.14
C ALA A 15 6.43 8.87 11.38
N ASP A 16 5.58 9.88 11.19
CA ASP A 16 4.95 10.61 12.29
C ASP A 16 3.62 9.97 12.73
N SER A 17 3.18 8.90 12.07
CA SER A 17 1.95 8.19 12.42
C SER A 17 2.14 7.36 13.70
N PRO A 18 1.14 7.32 14.61
CA PRO A 18 1.16 6.38 15.74
C PRO A 18 1.12 4.91 15.30
N PHE A 19 0.83 4.64 14.02
CA PHE A 19 0.73 3.31 13.43
C PHE A 19 1.97 2.91 12.62
N SER A 20 3.06 3.70 12.65
CA SER A 20 4.29 3.40 11.91
C SER A 20 4.90 2.03 12.28
N ALA A 21 4.93 1.70 13.57
CA ALA A 21 5.46 0.44 14.08
C ALA A 21 4.70 -0.82 13.60
N LEU A 22 3.44 -0.70 13.20
CA LEU A 22 2.65 -1.83 12.67
C LEU A 22 3.21 -2.36 11.34
N TYR A 23 3.90 -1.49 10.59
CA TYR A 23 4.55 -1.88 9.36
C TYR A 23 5.86 -2.61 9.64
N GLU A 24 6.68 -2.07 10.55
CA GLU A 24 7.98 -2.63 10.92
C GLU A 24 7.84 -4.01 11.56
N THR A 25 6.86 -4.16 12.45
CA THR A 25 6.61 -5.43 13.16
C THR A 25 5.83 -6.44 12.32
N GLY A 26 5.21 -6.02 11.21
CA GLY A 26 4.31 -6.87 10.43
C GLY A 26 3.03 -7.30 11.17
N ARG A 27 2.79 -6.80 12.39
CA ARG A 27 1.64 -7.18 13.22
C ARG A 27 0.33 -6.73 12.58
N VAL A 28 -0.68 -7.58 12.71
CA VAL A 28 -2.06 -7.26 12.32
C VAL A 28 -2.67 -6.30 13.35
N PRO A 29 -3.27 -5.16 12.92
CA PRO A 29 -3.94 -4.24 13.84
C PRO A 29 -5.13 -4.92 14.53
N SER A 30 -5.30 -4.63 15.82
CA SER A 30 -6.47 -5.03 16.61
C SER A 30 -7.75 -4.36 16.08
N VAL A 31 -8.91 -4.78 16.58
CA VAL A 31 -10.21 -4.18 16.20
C VAL A 31 -10.24 -2.69 16.55
N GLN A 32 -9.76 -2.32 17.73
CA GLN A 32 -9.72 -0.92 18.17
C GLN A 32 -8.75 -0.09 17.31
N GLU A 33 -7.55 -0.58 17.06
CA GLU A 33 -6.59 0.10 16.18
C GLU A 33 -7.11 0.23 14.75
N THR A 34 -7.82 -0.79 14.25
CA THR A 34 -8.46 -0.73 12.94
C THR A 34 -9.48 0.39 12.87
N LYS A 35 -10.31 0.54 13.91
CA LYS A 35 -11.27 1.63 14.00
C LYS A 35 -10.58 3.00 14.00
N MET A 36 -9.52 3.16 14.80
CA MET A 36 -8.73 4.39 14.82
C MET A 36 -8.08 4.69 13.46
N ILE A 37 -7.55 3.67 12.77
CA ILE A 37 -6.98 3.81 11.43
C ILE A 37 -8.08 4.21 10.43
N GLN A 38 -9.29 3.65 10.54
CA GLN A 38 -10.43 4.01 9.67
C GLN A 38 -10.86 5.47 9.87
N GLU A 39 -10.98 5.93 11.12
CA GLU A 39 -11.29 7.32 11.44
C GLU A 39 -10.22 8.27 10.88
N LEU A 40 -8.94 7.93 11.09
CA LEU A 40 -7.81 8.66 10.51
C LEU A 40 -7.91 8.71 8.97
N LEU A 41 -8.24 7.60 8.32
CA LEU A 41 -8.40 7.54 6.87
C LEU A 41 -9.54 8.42 6.36
N VAL A 42 -10.66 8.50 7.08
CA VAL A 42 -11.77 9.40 6.73
C VAL A 42 -11.29 10.85 6.73
N GLU A 43 -10.62 11.28 7.80
CA GLU A 43 -10.07 12.62 7.94
C GLU A 43 -9.07 12.94 6.81
N LYS A 44 -8.09 12.06 6.57
CA LYS A 44 -7.05 12.31 5.56
C LYS A 44 -7.58 12.25 4.13
N LYS A 45 -8.58 11.42 3.84
CA LYS A 45 -9.25 11.40 2.52
C LYS A 45 -10.02 12.70 2.28
N ALA A 46 -10.71 13.24 3.29
CA ALA A 46 -11.37 14.54 3.18
C ALA A 46 -10.36 15.66 2.90
N TYR A 47 -9.23 15.66 3.61
CA TYR A 47 -8.14 16.59 3.35
C TYR A 47 -7.56 16.45 1.94
N LEU A 48 -7.36 15.21 1.45
CA LEU A 48 -6.90 14.96 0.09
C LEU A 48 -7.88 15.49 -0.96
N ALA A 49 -9.19 15.32 -0.74
CA ALA A 49 -10.23 15.86 -1.61
C ALA A 49 -10.18 17.40 -1.65
N HIS A 50 -10.00 18.03 -0.49
CA HIS A 50 -9.80 19.48 -0.40
C HIS A 50 -8.52 19.96 -1.10
N LEU A 51 -7.39 19.24 -0.99
CA LEU A 51 -6.19 19.60 -1.76
C LEU A 51 -6.38 19.41 -3.27
N ASN A 52 -7.07 18.33 -3.69
CA ASN A 52 -7.36 18.08 -5.09
C ASN A 52 -8.26 19.16 -5.70
N SER A 53 -9.14 19.82 -4.93
CA SER A 53 -9.98 20.92 -5.44
C SER A 53 -9.16 22.17 -5.82
N LYS A 54 -7.96 22.33 -5.22
CA LYS A 54 -7.00 23.39 -5.54
C LYS A 54 -6.16 23.09 -6.77
N VAL A 55 -6.22 21.87 -7.31
CA VAL A 55 -5.51 21.49 -8.52
C VAL A 55 -6.22 22.12 -9.73
N PRO A 56 -5.51 22.91 -10.56
CA PRO A 56 -6.10 23.46 -11.78
C PRO A 56 -6.61 22.33 -12.68
N LYS A 57 -7.90 22.35 -13.02
CA LYS A 57 -8.53 21.36 -13.91
C LYS A 57 -8.09 21.50 -15.37
N ARG A 58 -7.50 22.64 -15.74
CA ARG A 58 -7.01 22.93 -17.10
C ARG A 58 -5.51 23.20 -17.04
N ARG A 59 -4.79 22.80 -18.09
CA ARG A 59 -3.40 23.19 -18.29
C ARG A 59 -3.35 24.71 -18.43
N THR A 60 -3.07 25.39 -17.33
CA THR A 60 -2.62 26.78 -17.37
C THR A 60 -1.13 26.73 -17.69
N GLY A 61 -0.61 27.62 -18.54
CA GLY A 61 0.83 27.71 -18.80
C GLY A 61 1.68 28.05 -17.57
N LYS A 62 1.05 28.18 -16.38
CA LYS A 62 1.71 28.42 -15.09
C LYS A 62 2.16 27.09 -14.49
N LYS A 63 3.40 27.07 -13.99
CA LYS A 63 3.92 25.91 -13.26
C LYS A 63 3.07 25.64 -12.02
N PHE A 64 2.65 24.39 -11.86
CA PHE A 64 1.90 23.95 -10.68
C PHE A 64 2.76 24.11 -9.41
N PRO A 65 2.23 24.71 -8.32
CA PRO A 65 3.02 24.97 -7.12
C PRO A 65 3.70 23.70 -6.60
N ARG A 66 5.01 23.77 -6.37
CA ARG A 66 5.80 22.64 -5.86
C ARG A 66 5.25 22.15 -4.51
N GLU A 67 4.88 23.08 -3.64
CA GLU A 67 4.37 22.76 -2.30
C GLU A 67 3.08 21.94 -2.34
N LEU A 68 2.10 22.36 -3.15
CA LEU A 68 0.83 21.66 -3.27
C LEU A 68 1.01 20.24 -3.83
N ARG A 69 1.94 20.06 -4.77
CA ARG A 69 2.30 18.73 -5.29
C ARG A 69 2.91 17.84 -4.21
N LEU A 70 3.85 18.37 -3.42
CA LEU A 70 4.44 17.63 -2.30
C LEU A 70 3.37 17.24 -1.29
N GLN A 71 2.52 18.17 -0.87
CA GLN A 71 1.41 17.92 0.05
C GLN A 71 0.46 16.81 -0.46
N LEU A 72 0.11 16.83 -1.75
CA LEU A 72 -0.70 15.78 -2.38
C LEU A 72 0.01 14.42 -2.33
N ASP A 73 1.28 14.38 -2.71
CA ASP A 73 2.05 13.13 -2.76
C ASP A 73 2.24 12.52 -1.36
N TYR A 74 2.57 13.35 -0.36
CA TYR A 74 2.66 12.91 1.04
C TYR A 74 1.32 12.39 1.56
N THR A 75 0.23 13.15 1.35
CA THR A 75 -1.11 12.74 1.79
C THR A 75 -1.54 11.43 1.14
N ARG A 76 -1.28 11.26 -0.17
CA ARG A 76 -1.58 10.01 -0.89
C ARG A 76 -0.79 8.83 -0.35
N ARG A 77 0.51 9.01 -0.10
CA ARG A 77 1.36 7.96 0.50
C ARG A 77 0.89 7.60 1.90
N PHE A 78 0.55 8.58 2.72
CA PHE A 78 0.01 8.39 4.05
C PHE A 78 -1.29 7.57 4.02
N ILE A 79 -2.24 7.92 3.15
CA ILE A 79 -3.49 7.17 2.97
C ILE A 79 -3.21 5.74 2.52
N LYS A 80 -2.40 5.54 1.48
CA LYS A 80 -2.07 4.20 0.96
C LYS A 80 -1.43 3.31 2.03
N PHE A 81 -0.52 3.87 2.82
CA PHE A 81 0.12 3.16 3.92
C PHE A 81 -0.92 2.65 4.93
N HIS A 82 -1.81 3.53 5.40
CA HIS A 82 -2.82 3.16 6.39
C HIS A 82 -3.89 2.20 5.83
N GLN A 83 -4.24 2.32 4.55
CA GLN A 83 -5.11 1.34 3.87
C GLN A 83 -4.45 -0.05 3.82
N ALA A 84 -3.15 -0.13 3.55
CA ALA A 84 -2.42 -1.40 3.54
C ALA A 84 -2.38 -2.04 4.93
N LEU A 85 -2.31 -1.25 6.00
CA LEU A 85 -2.32 -1.78 7.38
C LEU A 85 -3.59 -2.57 7.71
N ILE A 86 -4.73 -2.12 7.21
CA ILE A 86 -6.06 -2.72 7.46
C ILE A 86 -6.57 -3.55 6.28
N ALA A 87 -5.70 -3.90 5.34
CA ALA A 87 -6.10 -4.66 4.17
C ALA A 87 -6.68 -6.04 4.58
N PRO A 88 -7.84 -6.47 4.03
CA PRO A 88 -8.53 -7.68 4.47
C PRO A 88 -7.66 -8.95 4.46
N TRP A 89 -6.78 -9.08 3.46
CA TRP A 89 -5.90 -10.23 3.31
C TRP A 89 -5.01 -10.49 4.53
N ARG A 90 -4.67 -9.45 5.32
CA ARG A 90 -3.82 -9.61 6.52
C ARG A 90 -4.49 -10.40 7.65
N ARG A 91 -5.81 -10.63 7.57
CA ARG A 91 -6.59 -11.40 8.53
C ARG A 91 -7.03 -12.76 8.01
N LEU A 92 -6.75 -13.06 6.73
CA LEU A 92 -7.10 -14.34 6.16
C LEU A 92 -6.21 -15.43 6.77
N PRO A 93 -6.76 -16.63 7.04
CA PRO A 93 -5.95 -17.80 7.33
C PRO A 93 -4.97 -18.08 6.18
N VAL A 94 -3.83 -18.68 6.52
CA VAL A 94 -2.78 -18.96 5.53
C VAL A 94 -3.24 -19.94 4.46
N GLU A 95 -4.15 -20.84 4.82
CA GLU A 95 -4.79 -21.83 3.95
C GLU A 95 -5.61 -21.11 2.88
N ILE A 96 -6.45 -20.14 3.27
CA ILE A 96 -7.24 -19.34 2.34
C ILE A 96 -6.34 -18.50 1.42
N MET A 97 -5.25 -17.94 1.94
CA MET A 97 -4.27 -17.24 1.11
C MET A 97 -3.60 -18.18 0.10
N SER A 98 -3.31 -19.42 0.49
CA SER A 98 -2.70 -20.44 -0.38
C SER A 98 -3.65 -20.84 -1.51
N GLU A 99 -4.93 -21.06 -1.21
CA GLU A 99 -5.97 -21.31 -2.21
C GLU A 99 -6.11 -20.13 -3.19
N ILE A 100 -6.13 -18.89 -2.69
CA ILE A 100 -6.14 -17.69 -3.55
C ILE A 100 -4.94 -17.68 -4.50
N PHE A 101 -3.75 -18.08 -4.03
CA PHE A 101 -2.57 -18.15 -4.90
C PHE A 101 -2.68 -19.26 -5.93
N LEU A 102 -3.26 -20.42 -5.60
CA LEU A 102 -3.45 -21.50 -6.56
C LEU A 102 -4.39 -21.11 -7.70
N PHE A 103 -5.44 -20.32 -7.41
CA PHE A 103 -6.26 -19.73 -8.47
C PHE A 103 -5.48 -18.83 -9.43
N THR A 104 -4.33 -18.28 -9.04
CA THR A 104 -3.50 -17.50 -9.98
C THR A 104 -2.83 -18.37 -11.04
N LEU A 105 -2.72 -19.69 -10.82
CA LEU A 105 -2.22 -20.66 -11.80
C LEU A 105 -3.31 -21.08 -12.79
N GLU A 106 -4.55 -21.24 -12.31
CA GLU A 106 -5.70 -21.65 -13.15
C GLU A 106 -6.11 -20.55 -14.15
N VAL A 107 -5.85 -19.29 -13.82
CA VAL A 107 -6.19 -18.14 -14.69
C VAL A 107 -5.13 -17.87 -15.77
N ASP A 108 -3.89 -18.36 -15.58
CA ASP A 108 -2.80 -18.21 -16.56
C ASP A 108 -2.87 -19.21 -17.74
N ASP A 109 -3.93 -20.03 -17.84
CA ASP A 109 -4.27 -20.83 -19.04
C ASP A 109 -4.60 -19.95 -20.28
N ASP A 110 -4.75 -18.64 -20.08
CA ASP A 110 -4.74 -17.65 -21.16
C ASP A 110 -3.32 -17.56 -21.74
N LYS A 111 -3.16 -18.09 -22.97
CA LYS A 111 -1.97 -18.23 -23.85
C LYS A 111 -1.03 -17.01 -24.05
N TYR A 112 -1.07 -16.00 -23.19
CA TYR A 112 -0.26 -14.78 -23.26
C TYR A 112 1.09 -14.90 -22.54
N TRP A 113 1.28 -15.90 -21.67
CA TRP A 113 2.53 -16.10 -20.94
C TRP A 113 3.06 -17.52 -21.19
N ASP A 114 4.24 -17.64 -21.79
CA ASP A 114 4.87 -18.94 -22.14
C ASP A 114 5.42 -19.73 -20.92
N ASP A 115 5.22 -19.26 -19.68
CA ASP A 115 5.78 -19.89 -18.48
C ASP A 115 4.74 -19.92 -17.36
N ASP A 116 4.22 -21.12 -17.11
CA ASP A 116 3.21 -21.45 -16.10
C ASP A 116 3.60 -21.02 -14.67
N ARG A 117 4.86 -20.62 -14.44
CA ARG A 117 5.36 -20.11 -13.15
C ARG A 117 5.15 -18.60 -12.97
N TRP A 118 4.63 -17.88 -13.97
CA TRP A 118 4.43 -16.43 -13.89
C TRP A 118 3.53 -16.02 -12.73
N GLY A 119 2.37 -16.66 -12.56
CA GLY A 119 1.48 -16.46 -11.41
C GLY A 119 2.18 -16.62 -10.05
N THR A 120 2.91 -17.73 -9.87
CA THR A 120 3.68 -18.00 -8.63
C THR A 120 4.77 -16.96 -8.37
N LEU A 121 5.53 -16.56 -9.40
CA LEU A 121 6.57 -15.54 -9.26
C LEU A 121 5.97 -14.16 -8.99
N LEU A 122 4.79 -13.86 -9.52
CA LEU A 122 4.08 -12.60 -9.31
C LEU A 122 3.66 -12.45 -7.85
N VAL A 123 3.03 -13.46 -7.24
CA VAL A 123 2.62 -13.39 -5.82
C VAL A 123 3.82 -13.23 -4.89
N CYS A 124 4.96 -13.84 -5.22
CA CYS A 124 6.21 -13.69 -4.48
C CYS A 124 6.80 -12.27 -4.55
N LYS A 125 6.44 -11.45 -5.55
CA LYS A 125 6.94 -10.08 -5.71
C LYS A 125 6.10 -9.02 -4.98
N ILE A 126 4.90 -9.36 -4.52
CA ILE A 126 3.96 -8.40 -3.92
C ILE A 126 4.43 -7.91 -2.55
N CYS A 127 4.70 -8.82 -1.60
CA CYS A 127 5.26 -8.47 -0.30
C CYS A 127 5.97 -9.67 0.35
N SER A 128 6.71 -9.42 1.44
CA SER A 128 7.43 -10.47 2.19
C SER A 128 6.48 -11.53 2.78
N ALA A 129 5.31 -11.13 3.26
CA ALA A 129 4.32 -12.06 3.82
C ALA A 129 3.74 -13.00 2.75
N TRP A 130 3.40 -12.48 1.57
CA TRP A 130 2.89 -13.29 0.46
C TRP A 130 3.96 -14.25 -0.04
N ARG A 131 5.21 -13.79 -0.16
CA ARG A 131 6.34 -14.67 -0.48
C ARG A 131 6.52 -15.81 0.52
N ALA A 132 6.41 -15.51 1.82
CA ALA A 132 6.54 -16.54 2.86
C ALA A 132 5.42 -17.60 2.77
N ILE A 133 4.18 -17.18 2.46
CA ILE A 133 3.06 -18.11 2.25
C ILE A 133 3.29 -18.94 0.99
N ALA A 134 3.67 -18.30 -0.12
CA ALA A 134 3.90 -18.98 -1.39
C ALA A 134 5.01 -20.05 -1.29
N LEU A 135 6.13 -19.73 -0.64
CA LEU A 135 7.22 -20.69 -0.39
C LEU A 135 6.80 -21.86 0.51
N ARG A 136 5.78 -21.67 1.35
CA ARG A 136 5.19 -22.71 2.22
C ARG A 136 4.03 -23.47 1.57
N THR A 137 3.73 -23.19 0.30
CA THR A 137 2.64 -23.81 -0.46
C THR A 137 3.25 -24.63 -1.60
N PRO A 138 3.64 -25.90 -1.37
CA PRO A 138 4.34 -26.71 -2.37
C PRO A 138 3.61 -26.83 -3.71
N SER A 139 2.28 -26.88 -3.68
CA SER A 139 1.44 -26.97 -4.88
C SER A 139 1.64 -25.82 -5.87
N LEU A 140 2.13 -24.64 -5.44
CA LEU A 140 2.45 -23.53 -6.34
C LEU A 140 3.70 -23.75 -7.20
N TRP A 141 4.50 -24.77 -6.87
CA TRP A 141 5.81 -25.03 -7.45
C TRP A 141 5.89 -26.38 -8.16
N ASN A 142 4.79 -27.15 -8.16
CA ASN A 142 4.70 -28.45 -8.83
C ASN A 142 4.29 -28.31 -10.31
N VAL A 143 4.77 -27.25 -10.95
CA VAL A 143 4.50 -26.91 -12.36
C VAL A 143 5.54 -27.55 -13.26
#